data_AF-A0A381ZR34-F1
#
_entry.id   AF-A0A381ZR34-F1
#
_cell.length_a   1.000
_cell.length_b   1.000
_cell.length_c   1.000
_cell.angle_alpha   90.00
_cell.angle_beta   90.00
_cell.angle_gamma   90.00
#
_symmetry.space_group_name_H-M   'P 1'
#
loop_
_entity.id
_entity.type
_entity.pdbx_description
1 polymer ?
#
loop_
_entity_poly.entity_id
_entity_poly.type
_entity_poly.pdbx_seq_one_letter_code
_entity_poly.pdbx_strand_id
1 'polypeptide(L)'
;MKILQLGAKVGVGTGIGKGNAGDTAIGTAFDNLFKKEFPGSQITFMNCRKKFSKNDVEVINQHDILVVSGGGLFLYDTFENNESDWQWGISEELLGQISIPIIVYAVGYNKFRGQRDFNSRFDSTIKLLVEKSLFFSLRNSGSCNAIKKHLPEYLHKKINLNFCPT
;
A
#
# COMPACT_ATOMS: atom_id res chain seq x y z
N MET A 1 9.44 17.04 -8.18
CA MET A 1 9.44 15.74 -7.49
C MET A 1 8.49 14.78 -8.21
N LYS A 2 8.93 13.56 -8.47
CA LYS A 2 8.14 12.46 -9.05
C LYS A 2 7.65 11.55 -7.93
N ILE A 3 6.35 11.57 -7.65
CA ILE A 3 5.70 10.73 -6.66
C ILE A 3 5.06 9.55 -7.39
N LEU A 4 5.38 8.32 -6.98
CA LEU A 4 4.62 7.15 -7.40
C LEU A 4 3.63 6.78 -6.29
N GLN A 5 2.34 6.93 -6.56
CA GLN A 5 1.29 6.38 -5.71
C GLN A 5 1.01 4.94 -6.11
N LEU A 6 1.23 4.00 -5.20
CA LEU A 6 0.82 2.61 -5.36
C LEU A 6 -0.43 2.36 -4.52
N GLY A 7 -1.46 1.76 -5.13
CA GLY A 7 -2.65 1.37 -4.41
C GLY A 7 -3.59 0.51 -5.23
N ALA A 8 -4.78 0.28 -4.69
CA ALA A 8 -5.87 -0.40 -5.38
C ALA A 8 -6.91 0.63 -5.83
N LYS A 9 -6.74 1.20 -7.04
CA LYS A 9 -7.83 1.93 -7.71
C LYS A 9 -8.59 0.95 -8.60
N VAL A 10 -9.92 1.03 -8.56
CA VAL A 10 -10.79 0.40 -9.55
C VAL A 10 -11.15 1.49 -10.57
N GLY A 11 -10.98 1.19 -11.86
CA GLY A 11 -11.27 2.10 -12.98
C GLY A 11 -10.03 2.82 -13.52
N VAL A 12 -9.83 2.68 -14.83
CA VAL A 12 -8.86 3.45 -15.62
C VAL A 12 -9.67 4.58 -16.25
N GLY A 13 -9.40 5.84 -15.86
CA GLY A 13 -9.92 7.00 -16.56
C GLY A 13 -10.74 7.97 -15.70
N THR A 14 -10.69 9.23 -16.09
CA THR A 14 -11.63 10.28 -15.71
C THR A 14 -13.04 9.84 -16.08
N GLY A 15 -13.76 9.22 -15.15
CA GLY A 15 -15.10 8.70 -15.40
C GLY A 15 -15.65 8.05 -14.14
N ILE A 16 -16.71 8.64 -13.61
CA ILE A 16 -17.51 8.12 -12.51
C ILE A 16 -17.97 6.70 -12.89
N GLY A 17 -17.70 5.68 -12.05
CA GLY A 17 -18.57 4.50 -12.01
C GLY A 17 -18.00 3.12 -12.32
N LYS A 18 -16.76 2.76 -11.97
CA LYS A 18 -16.39 1.35 -11.72
C LYS A 18 -15.42 1.23 -10.54
N GLY A 19 -15.97 1.04 -9.34
CA GLY A 19 -15.27 0.90 -8.05
C GLY A 19 -16.23 1.05 -6.88
N ASN A 20 -15.86 0.61 -5.68
CA ASN A 20 -16.66 0.95 -4.50
C ASN A 20 -16.52 2.47 -4.23
N ALA A 21 -17.59 3.11 -3.74
CA ALA A 21 -17.61 4.56 -3.53
C ALA A 21 -16.49 5.05 -2.60
N GLY A 22 -16.06 4.20 -1.66
CA GLY A 22 -14.93 4.46 -0.78
C GLY A 22 -13.61 4.62 -1.52
N ASP A 23 -13.26 3.70 -2.41
CA ASP A 23 -12.02 3.76 -3.21
C ASP A 23 -12.02 4.95 -4.17
N THR A 24 -13.20 5.34 -4.69
CA THR A 24 -13.36 6.58 -5.46
C THR A 24 -13.06 7.81 -4.60
N ALA A 25 -13.66 7.91 -3.41
CA ALA A 25 -13.42 9.02 -2.49
C ALA A 25 -11.95 9.11 -2.05
N ILE A 26 -11.33 7.95 -1.75
CA ILE A 26 -9.90 7.85 -1.40
C ILE A 26 -9.03 8.36 -2.54
N GLY A 27 -9.33 7.96 -3.79
CA GLY A 27 -8.60 8.44 -4.96
C GLY A 27 -8.62 9.97 -5.05
N THR A 28 -9.80 10.58 -4.94
CA THR A 28 -9.96 12.04 -4.97
C THR A 28 -9.26 12.73 -3.80
N ALA A 29 -9.35 12.16 -2.59
CA ALA A 29 -8.71 12.71 -1.41
C ALA A 29 -7.19 12.75 -1.53
N PHE A 30 -6.56 11.68 -2.03
CA PHE A 30 -5.12 11.66 -2.29
C PHE A 30 -4.71 12.62 -3.41
N ASP A 31 -5.48 12.70 -4.50
CA ASP A 31 -5.19 13.64 -5.58
C ASP A 31 -5.21 15.09 -5.04
N ASN A 32 -6.16 15.44 -4.16
CA ASN A 32 -6.24 16.75 -3.52
C ASN A 32 -5.10 16.96 -2.51
N LEU A 33 -4.80 15.98 -1.68
CA LEU A 33 -3.70 16.02 -0.72
C LEU A 33 -2.38 16.31 -1.42
N PHE A 34 -2.04 15.56 -2.46
CA PHE A 34 -0.78 15.75 -3.16
C PHE A 34 -0.72 17.09 -3.89
N LYS A 35 -1.81 17.54 -4.53
CA LYS A 35 -1.85 18.85 -5.18
C LYS A 35 -1.61 20.00 -4.20
N LYS A 36 -2.17 19.88 -2.99
CA LYS A 36 -2.06 20.92 -1.95
C LYS A 36 -0.69 20.93 -1.28
N GLU A 37 -0.22 19.77 -0.83
CA GLU A 37 0.99 19.66 0.00
C GLU A 37 2.27 19.57 -0.85
N PHE A 38 2.17 19.12 -2.11
CA PHE A 38 3.30 19.00 -3.03
C PHE A 38 3.01 19.69 -4.37
N PRO A 39 2.81 21.02 -4.38
CA PRO A 39 2.54 21.75 -5.61
C PRO A 39 3.68 21.57 -6.62
N GLY A 40 3.33 21.36 -7.90
CA GLY A 40 4.30 21.13 -8.97
C GLY A 40 4.94 19.73 -8.99
N SER A 41 4.50 18.80 -8.13
CA SER A 41 4.91 17.40 -8.22
C SER A 41 4.25 16.69 -9.41
N GLN A 42 4.97 15.73 -9.99
CA GLN A 42 4.43 14.80 -10.98
C GLN A 42 3.98 13.54 -10.24
N ILE A 43 2.69 13.23 -10.31
CA ILE A 43 2.10 12.09 -9.61
C ILE A 43 1.76 11.02 -10.64
N THR A 44 2.36 9.85 -10.48
CA THR A 44 2.04 8.65 -11.25
C THR A 44 1.26 7.70 -10.36
N PHE A 45 0.23 7.04 -10.88
CA PHE A 45 -0.46 5.97 -10.17
C PHE A 45 -0.07 4.60 -10.74
N MET A 46 0.19 3.64 -9.86
CA MET A 46 0.41 2.24 -10.21
C MET A 46 -0.54 1.35 -9.41
N ASN A 47 -1.24 0.46 -10.12
CA ASN A 47 -2.12 -0.52 -9.46
C ASN A 47 -1.30 -1.64 -8.83
N CYS A 48 -1.58 -1.98 -7.57
CA CYS A 48 -0.90 -3.05 -6.86
C CYS A 48 -1.40 -4.46 -7.24
N ARG A 49 -2.62 -4.58 -7.80
CA ARG A 49 -3.31 -5.84 -8.13
C ARG A 49 -2.82 -6.45 -9.44
N LYS A 50 -1.52 -6.74 -9.49
CA LYS A 50 -0.86 -7.50 -10.56
C LYS A 50 0.36 -8.21 -9.97
N LYS A 51 0.88 -9.21 -10.68
CA LYS A 51 2.18 -9.77 -10.35
C LYS A 51 3.27 -8.81 -10.81
N PHE A 52 4.13 -8.41 -9.88
CA PHE A 52 5.24 -7.49 -10.17
C PHE A 52 6.42 -8.26 -10.74
N SER A 53 7.14 -7.59 -11.64
CA SER A 53 8.37 -8.05 -12.27
C SER A 53 9.53 -7.12 -11.91
N LYS A 54 10.76 -7.48 -12.31
CA LYS A 54 11.93 -6.59 -12.19
C LYS A 54 11.71 -5.26 -12.92
N ASN A 55 11.08 -5.28 -14.09
CA ASN A 55 10.75 -4.06 -14.85
C ASN A 55 9.79 -3.14 -14.08
N ASP A 56 8.86 -3.68 -13.29
CA ASP A 56 7.99 -2.87 -12.45
C ASP A 56 8.77 -2.18 -11.32
N VAL A 57 9.74 -2.87 -10.74
CA VAL A 57 10.65 -2.30 -9.72
C VAL A 57 11.56 -1.24 -10.32
N GLU A 58 12.06 -1.46 -11.54
CA GLU A 58 12.83 -0.44 -12.28
C GLU A 58 12.01 0.82 -12.53
N VAL A 59 10.74 0.68 -12.93
CA VAL A 59 9.81 1.81 -13.07
C VAL A 59 9.56 2.49 -11.72
N ILE A 60 9.38 1.74 -10.63
CA ILE A 60 9.28 2.32 -9.28
C ILE A 60 10.50 3.18 -8.98
N ASN A 61 11.70 2.64 -9.18
CA ASN A 61 12.97 3.28 -8.84
C ASN A 61 13.31 4.51 -9.73
N GLN A 62 12.54 4.79 -10.79
CA GLN A 62 12.66 6.04 -11.58
C GLN A 62 11.96 7.25 -10.92
N HIS A 63 11.27 7.05 -9.80
CA HIS A 63 10.57 8.09 -9.04
C HIS A 63 11.40 8.53 -7.83
N ASP A 64 11.05 9.68 -7.26
CA ASP A 64 11.76 10.20 -6.07
C ASP A 64 11.24 9.54 -4.78
N ILE A 65 9.97 9.12 -4.77
CA ILE A 65 9.32 8.52 -3.59
C ILE A 65 8.17 7.60 -3.98
N LEU A 66 8.03 6.49 -3.24
CA LEU A 66 6.91 5.56 -3.33
C LEU A 66 5.94 5.80 -2.18
N VAL A 67 4.68 6.11 -2.49
CA VAL A 67 3.59 6.20 -1.52
C VAL A 67 2.65 5.01 -1.70
N VAL A 68 2.78 4.02 -0.83
CA VAL A 68 1.85 2.91 -0.71
C VAL A 68 0.63 3.38 0.09
N SER A 69 -0.49 3.53 -0.59
CA SER A 69 -1.68 4.15 -0.04
C SER A 69 -2.95 3.57 -0.65
N GLY A 70 -4.08 3.85 -0.04
CA GLY A 70 -5.37 3.31 -0.45
C GLY A 70 -6.18 2.82 0.74
N GLY A 71 -7.34 2.23 0.46
CA GLY A 71 -8.21 1.69 1.50
C GLY A 71 -7.69 0.40 2.12
N GLY A 72 -8.52 -0.64 2.08
CA GLY A 72 -8.25 -1.93 2.72
C GLY A 72 -7.22 -2.80 2.01
N LEU A 73 -5.95 -2.38 1.94
CA LEU A 73 -4.90 -3.05 1.16
C LEU A 73 -4.52 -4.46 1.65
N PHE A 74 -4.43 -4.69 2.97
CA PHE A 74 -4.11 -6.03 3.48
C PHE A 74 -5.37 -6.90 3.46
N LEU A 75 -5.61 -7.49 2.29
CA LEU A 75 -6.77 -8.29 1.97
C LEU A 75 -6.35 -9.31 0.91
N TYR A 76 -6.66 -10.58 1.15
CA TYR A 76 -6.24 -11.67 0.26
C TYR A 76 -7.20 -11.88 -0.92
N ASP A 77 -8.51 -11.83 -0.67
CA ASP A 77 -9.54 -12.29 -1.61
C ASP A 77 -9.67 -11.45 -2.90
N THR A 78 -9.29 -10.19 -2.86
CA THR A 78 -9.53 -9.24 -3.95
C THR A 78 -8.45 -9.35 -5.04
N PHE A 79 -7.29 -9.91 -4.71
CA PHE A 79 -6.25 -10.29 -5.66
C PHE A 79 -5.43 -11.43 -5.08
N GLU A 80 -5.93 -12.66 -5.27
CA GLU A 80 -5.23 -13.86 -4.84
C GLU A 80 -3.90 -14.02 -5.59
N ASN A 81 -2.82 -14.17 -4.84
CA ASN A 81 -1.48 -14.40 -5.38
C ASN A 81 -0.59 -15.12 -4.35
N ASN A 82 0.43 -15.81 -4.86
CA ASN A 82 1.43 -16.50 -4.04
C ASN A 82 2.72 -15.69 -3.85
N GLU A 83 2.72 -14.40 -4.20
CA GLU A 83 3.91 -13.54 -4.07
C GLU A 83 4.01 -12.97 -2.65
N SER A 84 2.89 -12.41 -2.16
CA SER A 84 2.82 -11.71 -0.89
C SER A 84 1.66 -12.15 0.00
N ASP A 85 0.63 -12.78 -0.57
CA ASP A 85 -0.63 -13.13 0.12
C ASP A 85 -1.53 -11.94 0.49
N TRP A 86 -1.30 -10.77 -0.10
CA TRP A 86 -2.19 -9.59 -0.03
C TRP A 86 -2.23 -8.87 -1.38
N GLN A 87 -3.01 -7.81 -1.49
CA GLN A 87 -3.32 -7.19 -2.78
C GLN A 87 -2.13 -6.68 -3.59
N TRP A 88 -0.97 -6.44 -2.96
CA TRP A 88 0.25 -6.09 -3.70
C TRP A 88 0.99 -7.36 -4.10
N GLY A 89 0.88 -7.77 -5.36
CA GLY A 89 1.51 -8.99 -5.89
C GLY A 89 3.03 -8.88 -6.09
N ILE A 90 3.75 -8.46 -5.05
CA ILE A 90 5.21 -8.31 -5.04
C ILE A 90 5.84 -9.37 -4.15
N SER A 91 6.89 -10.03 -4.64
CA SER A 91 7.67 -10.94 -3.81
C SER A 91 8.57 -10.16 -2.84
N GLU A 92 9.01 -10.80 -1.76
CA GLU A 92 9.97 -10.21 -0.83
C GLU A 92 11.27 -9.79 -1.54
N GLU A 93 11.76 -10.59 -2.48
CA GLU A 93 12.96 -10.29 -3.28
C GLU A 93 12.80 -8.98 -4.08
N LEU A 94 11.67 -8.81 -4.77
CA LEU A 94 11.41 -7.62 -5.58
C LEU A 94 11.17 -6.39 -4.69
N LEU A 95 10.48 -6.54 -3.56
CA LEU A 95 10.31 -5.47 -2.58
C LEU A 95 11.67 -5.02 -2.02
N GLY A 96 12.60 -5.96 -1.81
CA GLY A 96 13.98 -5.69 -1.39
C GLY A 96 14.74 -4.79 -2.37
N GLN A 97 14.46 -4.92 -3.67
CA GLN A 97 15.11 -4.18 -4.76
C GLN A 97 14.58 -2.75 -4.95
N ILE A 98 13.51 -2.34 -4.26
CA ILE A 98 13.06 -0.93 -4.26
C ILE A 98 14.10 -0.10 -3.50
N SER A 99 14.73 0.85 -4.17
CA SER A 99 15.83 1.67 -3.62
C SER A 99 15.38 3.06 -3.16
N ILE A 100 14.19 3.49 -3.59
CA ILE A 100 13.66 4.80 -3.27
C ILE A 100 12.92 4.80 -1.91
N PRO A 101 12.80 5.96 -1.23
CA PRO A 101 12.04 6.05 0.01
C PRO A 101 10.59 5.55 -0.13
N ILE A 102 10.14 4.79 0.87
CA ILE A 102 8.77 4.25 0.92
C ILE A 102 7.99 4.92 2.07
N ILE A 103 6.79 5.39 1.76
CA ILE A 103 5.79 5.83 2.74
C ILE A 103 4.57 4.93 2.62
N VAL A 104 4.19 4.29 3.71
CA VAL A 104 2.90 3.57 3.83
C VAL A 104 1.92 4.47 4.57
N TYR A 105 0.89 4.94 3.87
CA TYR A 105 -0.02 5.98 4.35
C TYR A 105 -1.44 5.47 4.55
N ALA A 106 -1.89 5.42 5.80
CA ALA A 106 -3.26 5.15 6.23
C ALA A 106 -3.90 3.89 5.59
N VAL A 107 -3.12 2.81 5.45
CA VAL A 107 -3.63 1.57 4.84
C VAL A 107 -4.50 0.77 5.82
N GLY A 108 -5.37 -0.10 5.31
CA GLY A 108 -6.26 -0.94 6.13
C GLY A 108 -5.81 -2.39 6.23
N TYR A 109 -5.86 -2.95 7.45
CA TYR A 109 -5.88 -4.40 7.66
C TYR A 109 -7.30 -4.92 7.54
N ASN A 110 -7.58 -5.69 6.49
CA ASN A 110 -8.92 -5.97 6.01
C ASN A 110 -9.27 -7.47 6.00
N LYS A 111 -8.61 -8.29 6.82
CA LYS A 111 -9.06 -9.66 7.04
C LYS A 111 -10.42 -9.68 7.76
N PHE A 112 -11.45 -10.19 7.10
CA PHE A 112 -12.79 -10.33 7.66
C PHE A 112 -12.97 -11.66 8.42
N ARG A 113 -13.98 -11.71 9.29
CA ARG A 113 -14.33 -12.93 10.05
C ARG A 113 -14.67 -14.08 9.09
N GLY A 114 -14.13 -15.26 9.35
CA GLY A 114 -14.35 -16.46 8.53
C GLY A 114 -13.38 -16.60 7.35
N GLN A 115 -12.55 -15.60 7.08
CA GLN A 115 -11.47 -15.72 6.10
C GLN A 115 -10.28 -16.47 6.70
N ARG A 116 -9.55 -17.18 5.84
CA ARG A 116 -8.29 -17.82 6.21
C ARG A 116 -7.27 -16.79 6.70
N ASP A 117 -6.35 -17.25 7.54
CA ASP A 117 -5.18 -16.46 7.91
C ASP A 117 -4.28 -16.18 6.71
N PHE A 118 -3.55 -15.07 6.80
CA PHE A 118 -2.43 -14.82 5.92
C PHE A 118 -1.32 -15.85 6.17
N ASN A 119 -0.61 -16.22 5.11
CA ASN A 119 0.52 -17.14 5.19
C ASN A 119 1.84 -16.41 5.49
N SER A 120 2.93 -17.16 5.63
CA SER A 120 4.25 -16.63 5.98
C SER A 120 4.84 -15.62 4.97
N ARG A 121 4.35 -15.57 3.72
CA ARG A 121 4.78 -14.57 2.73
C ARG A 121 4.21 -13.19 3.06
N PHE A 122 3.03 -13.13 3.66
CA PHE A 122 2.51 -11.88 4.19
C PHE A 122 3.43 -11.35 5.28
N ASP A 123 3.79 -12.21 6.24
CA ASP A 123 4.67 -11.83 7.36
C ASP A 123 6.01 -11.33 6.85
N SER A 124 6.63 -12.05 5.90
CA SER A 124 7.94 -11.68 5.36
C SER A 124 7.89 -10.38 4.54
N THR A 125 6.90 -10.23 3.66
CA THR A 125 6.74 -9.01 2.85
C THR A 125 6.37 -7.79 3.69
N ILE A 126 5.50 -7.93 4.68
CA ILE A 126 5.10 -6.83 5.58
C ILE A 126 6.24 -6.44 6.51
N LYS A 127 6.98 -7.40 7.06
CA LYS A 127 8.19 -7.10 7.84
C LYS A 127 9.16 -6.23 7.03
N LEU A 128 9.50 -6.67 5.82
CA LEU A 128 10.41 -5.94 4.94
C LEU A 128 9.86 -4.56 4.55
N LEU A 129 8.55 -4.45 4.30
CA LEU A 129 7.91 -3.17 4.00
C LEU A 129 8.05 -2.19 5.18
N VAL A 130 7.79 -2.63 6.41
CA VAL A 130 7.92 -1.79 7.62
C VAL A 130 9.38 -1.39 7.86
N GLU A 131 10.32 -2.30 7.63
CA GLU A 131 11.75 -2.03 7.75
C GLU A 131 12.20 -0.93 6.78
N LYS A 132 11.83 -1.06 5.50
CA LYS A 132 12.19 -0.12 4.43
C LYS A 132 11.40 1.20 4.46
N SER A 133 10.22 1.22 5.07
CA SER A 133 9.39 2.43 5.12
C SER A 133 9.99 3.49 6.04
N LEU A 134 10.06 4.73 5.53
CA LEU A 134 10.35 5.92 6.35
C LEU A 134 9.21 6.23 7.30
N PHE A 135 7.98 5.98 6.86
CA PHE A 135 6.78 6.14 7.65
C PHE A 135 5.81 5.00 7.32
N PHE A 136 5.28 4.35 8.35
CA PHE A 136 4.31 3.28 8.22
C PHE A 136 3.10 3.56 9.09
N SER A 137 1.93 3.67 8.47
CA SER A 137 0.71 4.02 9.17
C SER A 137 -0.52 3.28 8.69
N LEU A 138 -1.46 3.11 9.63
CA LEU A 138 -2.71 2.39 9.44
C LEU A 138 -3.89 3.24 9.87
N ARG A 139 -5.03 3.02 9.22
CA ARG A 139 -6.22 3.90 9.33
C ARG A 139 -7.03 3.78 10.63
N ASN A 140 -6.80 2.75 11.44
CA ASN A 140 -7.49 2.55 12.71
C ASN A 140 -6.65 1.69 13.68
N SER A 141 -6.97 1.79 14.97
CA SER A 141 -6.27 1.06 16.04
C SER A 141 -6.40 -0.46 15.91
N GLY A 142 -7.53 -0.96 15.39
CA GLY A 142 -7.73 -2.38 15.12
C GLY A 142 -6.73 -2.92 14.10
N SER A 143 -6.49 -2.18 13.01
CA SER A 143 -5.47 -2.51 12.03
C SER A 143 -4.06 -2.43 12.64
N CYS A 144 -3.77 -1.41 13.46
CA CYS A 144 -2.49 -1.30 14.17
C CYS A 144 -2.22 -2.50 15.09
N ASN A 145 -3.25 -3.00 15.78
CA ASN A 145 -3.10 -4.16 16.67
C ASN A 145 -3.02 -5.47 15.88
N ALA A 146 -3.76 -5.59 14.77
CA ALA A 146 -3.72 -6.77 13.92
C ALA A 146 -2.35 -6.96 13.25
N ILE A 147 -1.77 -5.90 12.67
CA ILE A 147 -0.49 -6.00 11.95
C ILE A 147 0.65 -6.43 12.87
N LYS A 148 0.64 -6.03 14.15
CA LYS A 148 1.69 -6.34 15.12
C LYS A 148 1.83 -7.84 15.38
N LYS A 149 0.78 -8.62 15.15
CA LYS A 149 0.81 -10.09 15.26
C LYS A 149 1.68 -10.75 14.20
N HIS A 150 1.92 -10.06 13.09
CA HIS A 150 2.74 -10.49 11.96
C HIS A 150 4.16 -9.93 11.99
N LEU A 151 4.50 -9.14 13.03
CA LEU A 151 5.73 -8.37 13.10
C LEU A 151 6.52 -8.67 14.38
N PRO A 152 7.85 -8.75 14.30
CA PRO A 152 8.69 -8.78 15.48
C PRO A 152 8.54 -7.49 16.30
N GLU A 153 8.70 -7.61 17.62
CA GLU A 153 8.41 -6.55 18.60
C GLU A 153 9.20 -5.25 18.33
N TYR A 154 10.44 -5.36 17.86
CA TYR A 154 11.28 -4.18 17.56
C TYR A 154 10.69 -3.26 16.47
N LEU A 155 9.79 -3.77 15.63
CA LEU A 155 9.08 -3.01 14.61
C LEU A 155 7.77 -2.38 15.11
N HIS A 156 7.27 -2.77 16.28
CA HIS A 156 5.97 -2.27 16.77
C HIS A 156 5.95 -0.76 16.98
N LYS A 157 7.11 -0.16 17.32
CA LYS A 157 7.27 1.30 17.46
C LYS A 157 7.21 2.06 16.13
N LYS A 158 7.37 1.39 14.99
CA LYS A 158 7.23 2.00 13.65
C LYS A 158 5.77 2.05 13.18
N ILE A 159 4.84 1.41 13.89
CA ILE A 159 3.44 1.32 13.50
C ILE A 159 2.67 2.53 14.03
N ASN A 160 2.28 3.43 13.13
CA ASN A 160 1.56 4.65 13.47
C ASN A 160 0.06 4.52 13.17
N LEU A 161 -0.76 5.17 13.99
CA LEU A 161 -2.16 5.44 13.65
C LEU A 161 -2.19 6.73 12.82
N ASN A 162 -2.75 6.67 11.61
CA ASN A 162 -2.97 7.86 10.79
C ASN A 162 -4.27 7.70 10.01
N PHE A 163 -5.19 8.64 10.15
CA PHE A 163 -6.49 8.55 9.51
C PHE A 163 -6.39 8.77 7.99
N CYS A 164 -7.31 8.15 7.25
CA CYS A 164 -7.43 8.32 5.81
C CYS A 164 -7.76 9.80 5.49
N PRO A 165 -7.28 10.37 4.38
CA PRO A 165 -7.56 11.77 4.04
C PRO A 165 -9.00 12.03 3.55
N THR A 166 -9.84 10.99 3.48
CA THR A 166 -11.27 11.05 3.15
C THR A 166 -12.12 11.55 4.29
#